data_AF-A0A2U0E3E1-F1
#
_entry.id   AF-A0A2U0E3E1-F1
#
_cell.length_a   1.000
_cell.length_b   1.000
_cell.length_c   1.000
_cell.angle_alpha   90.00
_cell.angle_beta   90.00
_cell.angle_gamma   90.00
#
_symmetry.space_group_name_H-M   'P 1'
#
loop_
_entity.id
_entity.type
_entity.pdbx_description
1 polymer ?
#
loop_
_entity_poly.entity_id
_entity_poly.type
_entity_poly.pdbx_seq_one_letter_code
_entity_poly.pdbx_strand_id
1 'polypeptide(L)'
;MLHIDIHSFSYKKGGIPKDETGNGGGFTFDCRGILNPGRVEEYKTQTGNDIGVQEYLETKTEMPKFLELIKNLVSINIDNYLERGFENLQINFGCTGGQHRSVYSAIKIAHFIEEKYGEKVEISLHHDEQHQLNHK
;
A
#
# COMPACT_ATOMS: atom_id res chain seq x y z
N MET A 1 -18.98 -8.46 -5.42
CA MET A 1 -17.89 -7.49 -5.60
C MET A 1 -16.98 -7.65 -4.41
N LEU A 2 -15.67 -7.71 -4.61
CA LEU A 2 -14.70 -7.84 -3.51
C LEU A 2 -14.29 -6.44 -3.04
N HIS A 3 -14.49 -6.13 -1.77
CA HIS A 3 -13.99 -4.91 -1.15
C HIS A 3 -12.53 -5.10 -0.73
N ILE A 4 -11.65 -4.18 -1.09
CA ILE A 4 -10.22 -4.25 -0.80
C ILE A 4 -9.80 -3.00 -0.03
N ASP A 5 -9.52 -3.18 1.26
CA ASP A 5 -8.92 -2.15 2.10
C ASP A 5 -7.40 -2.16 1.93
N ILE A 6 -6.84 -1.03 1.52
CA ILE A 6 -5.40 -0.87 1.33
C ILE A 6 -4.91 0.19 2.31
N HIS A 7 -3.99 -0.19 3.20
CA HIS A 7 -3.43 0.73 4.18
C HIS A 7 -1.97 1.03 3.92
N SER A 8 -1.58 2.28 4.15
CA SER A 8 -0.20 2.62 4.47
C SER A 8 -0.09 2.97 5.96
N PHE A 9 0.83 2.34 6.68
CA PHE A 9 0.95 2.51 8.13
C PHE A 9 2.39 2.68 8.63
N SER A 10 2.52 3.05 9.89
CA SER A 10 3.78 3.11 10.64
C SER A 10 3.92 1.97 11.63
N TYR A 11 4.97 1.16 11.50
CA TYR A 11 5.34 0.16 12.52
C TYR A 11 5.65 0.78 13.88
N LYS A 12 6.08 2.05 13.93
CA LYS A 12 6.45 2.72 15.18
C LYS A 12 5.27 3.41 15.87
N LYS A 13 4.30 3.90 15.10
CA LYS A 13 3.21 4.74 15.61
C LYS A 13 1.91 3.93 15.78
N GLY A 14 1.32 3.50 14.66
CA GLY A 14 0.03 2.80 14.66
C GLY A 14 0.13 1.27 14.81
N GLY A 15 1.23 0.66 14.36
CA GLY A 15 1.32 -0.80 14.24
C GLY A 15 0.54 -1.30 13.02
N ILE A 16 0.43 -2.62 12.88
CA ILE A 16 -0.28 -3.24 11.75
C ILE A 16 -1.78 -2.93 11.91
N PRO A 17 -2.46 -2.41 10.87
CA PRO A 17 -3.90 -2.15 10.90
C PRO A 17 -4.69 -3.40 11.27
N LYS A 18 -5.75 -3.21 12.06
CA LYS A 18 -6.66 -4.30 12.37
C LYS A 18 -7.61 -4.53 11.21
N ASP A 19 -7.93 -5.80 10.97
CA ASP A 19 -9.05 -6.19 10.12
C ASP A 19 -10.25 -6.42 11.03
N GLU A 20 -11.31 -5.64 10.83
CA GLU A 20 -12.56 -5.73 11.59
C GLU A 20 -13.58 -6.67 10.91
N THR A 21 -13.22 -7.30 9.79
CA THR A 21 -14.07 -8.24 9.05
C THR A 21 -13.96 -9.68 9.56
N GLY A 22 -14.88 -10.54 9.14
CA GLY A 22 -15.06 -11.89 9.72
C GLY A 22 -13.97 -12.92 9.40
N ASN A 23 -13.11 -12.69 8.39
CA ASN A 23 -12.10 -13.67 7.97
C ASN A 23 -10.71 -13.41 8.55
N GLY A 24 -10.48 -12.22 9.12
CA GLY A 24 -9.25 -11.85 9.80
C GLY A 24 -8.06 -11.63 8.88
N GLY A 25 -7.45 -10.47 9.03
CA GLY A 25 -6.16 -10.12 8.45
C GLY A 25 -6.13 -10.04 6.92
N GLY A 26 -4.92 -9.85 6.44
CA GLY A 26 -4.62 -9.71 5.03
C GLY A 26 -3.12 -9.68 4.81
N PHE A 27 -2.68 -9.17 3.67
CA PHE A 27 -1.24 -9.04 3.44
C PHE A 27 -0.65 -7.92 4.29
N THR A 28 0.55 -8.13 4.82
CA THR A 28 1.35 -7.06 5.42
C THR A 28 2.76 -7.09 4.84
N PHE A 29 3.10 -6.05 4.10
CA PHE A 29 4.39 -5.90 3.44
C PHE A 29 5.26 -4.89 4.18
N ASP A 30 6.45 -5.34 4.62
CA ASP A 30 7.43 -4.47 5.26
C ASP A 30 8.30 -3.76 4.21
N CYS A 31 8.06 -2.46 4.01
CA CYS A 31 8.82 -1.65 3.07
C CYS A 31 10.13 -1.10 3.68
N ARG A 32 10.48 -1.42 4.94
CA ARG A 32 11.65 -0.83 5.62
C ARG A 32 12.99 -1.24 5.00
N GLY A 33 13.04 -2.35 4.27
CA GLY A 33 14.23 -2.82 3.57
C GLY A 33 14.62 -1.96 2.35
N ILE A 34 13.68 -1.21 1.78
CA ILE A 34 13.95 -0.28 0.67
C ILE A 34 14.64 0.99 1.21
N LEU A 35 15.60 1.55 0.45
CA LEU A 35 16.30 2.78 0.80
C LEU A 35 15.32 3.90 1.20
N ASN A 36 15.64 4.61 2.29
CA ASN A 36 14.72 5.53 2.94
C ASN A 36 14.88 6.97 2.42
N PRO A 37 13.88 7.54 1.70
CA PRO A 37 13.94 8.92 1.22
C PRO A 37 14.09 9.93 2.35
N GLY A 38 13.49 9.67 3.52
CA GLY A 38 13.56 10.57 4.68
C GLY A 38 14.96 10.75 5.32
N ARG A 39 16.00 10.10 4.79
CA ARG A 39 17.40 10.41 5.14
C ARG A 39 18.02 11.52 4.29
N VAL A 40 17.35 11.95 3.23
CA VAL A 40 17.75 13.07 2.38
C VAL A 40 16.92 14.28 2.78
N GLU A 41 17.57 15.41 3.05
CA GLU A 41 16.90 16.60 3.61
C GLU A 41 15.78 17.10 2.70
N GLU A 42 15.97 17.02 1.38
CA GLU A 42 14.98 17.40 0.36
C GLU A 42 13.64 16.68 0.50
N TYR A 43 13.63 15.39 0.86
CA TYR A 43 12.43 14.55 0.90
C TYR A 43 11.80 14.45 2.29
N LYS A 44 12.43 15.04 3.31
CA LYS A 44 12.11 14.81 4.72
C LYS A 44 10.69 15.22 5.11
N THR A 45 10.17 16.29 4.52
CA THR A 45 8.80 16.79 4.76
C THR A 45 7.80 16.32 3.71
N GLN A 46 8.26 15.71 2.62
CA GLN A 46 7.43 15.16 1.55
C GLN A 46 6.84 13.81 1.96
N THR A 47 5.83 13.35 1.25
CA THR A 47 5.14 12.06 1.42
C THR A 47 5.37 11.17 0.21
N GLY A 48 4.99 9.89 0.31
CA GLY A 48 5.02 8.96 -0.82
C GLY A 48 4.13 9.35 -2.00
N ASN A 49 3.24 10.34 -1.82
CA ASN A 49 2.41 10.88 -2.89
C ASN A 49 3.12 12.00 -3.68
N ASP A 50 4.14 12.64 -3.12
CA ASP A 50 4.82 13.76 -3.75
C ASP A 50 5.83 13.29 -4.82
N ILE A 51 5.85 13.96 -5.97
CA ILE A 51 6.59 13.53 -7.16
C ILE A 51 8.09 13.30 -6.88
N GLY A 52 8.74 14.14 -6.07
CA GLY A 52 10.16 13.98 -5.74
C GLY A 52 10.45 12.69 -4.98
N VAL A 53 9.55 12.28 -4.09
CA VAL A 53 9.65 11.00 -3.38
C VAL A 53 9.37 9.83 -4.32
N GLN A 54 8.38 9.96 -5.20
CA GLN A 54 8.08 8.93 -6.19
C GLN A 54 9.28 8.66 -7.10
N GLU A 55 9.85 9.71 -7.69
CA GLU A 55 11.03 9.63 -8.56
C GLU A 55 12.24 9.04 -7.84
N TYR A 56 12.47 9.42 -6.58
CA TYR A 56 13.53 8.82 -5.78
C TYR A 56 13.31 7.31 -5.60
N LEU A 57 12.11 6.89 -5.21
CA LEU A 57 11.78 5.48 -5.02
C LEU A 57 11.91 4.69 -6.33
N GLU A 58 11.47 5.26 -7.45
CA GLU A 58 11.47 4.61 -8.77
C GLU A 58 12.87 4.51 -9.37
N THR A 59 13.72 5.52 -9.20
CA THR A 59 15.00 5.61 -9.92
C THR A 59 16.23 5.33 -9.07
N LYS A 60 16.12 5.43 -7.73
CA LYS A 60 17.25 5.27 -6.80
C LYS A 60 17.14 4.05 -5.90
N THR A 61 16.07 3.25 -6.02
CA THR A 61 15.81 2.12 -5.12
C THR A 61 15.26 0.89 -5.86
N GLU A 62 15.15 -0.23 -5.16
CA GLU A 62 14.55 -1.48 -5.66
C GLU A 62 13.01 -1.49 -5.55
N MET A 63 12.37 -0.35 -5.26
CA MET A 63 10.91 -0.27 -5.08
C MET A 63 10.11 -0.81 -6.29
N PRO A 64 10.46 -0.51 -7.55
CA PRO A 64 9.72 -1.05 -8.69
C PRO A 64 9.72 -2.58 -8.73
N LYS A 65 10.89 -3.21 -8.51
CA LYS A 65 11.02 -4.67 -8.47
C LYS A 65 10.26 -5.27 -7.30
N PHE A 66 10.31 -4.63 -6.13
CA PHE A 66 9.58 -5.05 -4.95
C PHE A 66 8.06 -5.03 -5.19
N LEU A 67 7.53 -3.94 -5.75
CA LEU A 67 6.11 -3.84 -6.06
C LEU A 67 5.67 -4.83 -7.14
N GLU A 68 6.50 -5.10 -8.13
CA GLU A 68 6.17 -6.09 -9.16
C GLU A 68 5.97 -7.49 -8.57
N LEU A 69 6.81 -7.91 -7.62
CA LEU A 69 6.63 -9.19 -6.92
C LEU A 69 5.33 -9.21 -6.09
N ILE A 70 5.00 -8.09 -5.45
CA ILE A 70 3.77 -7.96 -4.68
C ILE A 70 2.54 -8.02 -5.57
N LYS A 71 2.52 -7.31 -6.71
CA LYS A 71 1.43 -7.38 -7.69
C LYS A 71 1.14 -8.81 -8.11
N ASN A 72 2.17 -9.56 -8.45
CA ASN A 72 2.04 -10.97 -8.84
C ASN A 72 1.48 -11.83 -7.70
N LEU A 73 1.95 -11.63 -6.46
CA LEU A 73 1.47 -12.36 -5.29
C LEU A 73 0.00 -12.05 -4.95
N VAL A 74 -0.38 -10.78 -4.89
CA VAL A 74 -1.74 -10.37 -4.52
C VAL A 74 -2.73 -10.73 -5.61
N SER A 75 -2.35 -10.69 -6.89
CA SER A 75 -3.24 -11.10 -7.99
C SER A 75 -3.73 -12.54 -7.87
N ILE A 76 -2.86 -13.48 -7.52
CA ILE A 76 -3.26 -14.89 -7.30
C ILE A 76 -4.40 -14.97 -6.28
N ASN A 77 -4.34 -14.15 -5.23
CA ASN A 77 -5.32 -14.16 -4.16
C ASN A 77 -6.59 -13.42 -4.53
N ILE A 78 -6.50 -12.24 -5.16
CA ILE A 78 -7.67 -11.50 -5.64
C ILE A 78 -8.48 -12.36 -6.61
N ASP A 79 -7.82 -13.04 -7.56
CA ASP A 79 -8.48 -13.92 -8.53
C ASP A 79 -9.26 -15.04 -7.81
N ASN A 80 -8.62 -15.71 -6.84
CA ASN A 80 -9.24 -16.77 -6.05
C ASN A 80 -10.36 -16.27 -5.14
N TYR A 81 -10.25 -15.07 -4.58
CA TYR A 81 -11.26 -14.46 -3.72
C TYR A 81 -12.52 -14.15 -4.53
N LEU A 82 -12.34 -13.59 -5.72
CA LEU A 82 -13.44 -13.33 -6.66
C LEU A 82 -14.14 -14.62 -7.09
N GLU A 83 -13.40 -15.67 -7.44
CA GLU A 83 -13.98 -16.96 -7.84
C GLU A 83 -14.79 -17.61 -6.71
N ARG A 84 -14.31 -17.50 -5.46
CA ARG A 84 -14.93 -18.13 -4.29
C ARG A 84 -15.98 -17.26 -3.60
N GLY A 85 -16.23 -16.04 -4.09
CA GLY A 85 -17.24 -15.13 -3.53
C GLY A 85 -16.88 -14.54 -2.17
N PHE A 86 -15.59 -14.27 -1.92
CA PHE A 86 -15.17 -13.53 -0.72
C PHE A 86 -15.60 -12.07 -0.80
N GLU A 87 -15.96 -11.50 0.35
CA GLU A 87 -16.45 -10.12 0.44
C GLU A 87 -15.33 -9.11 0.69
N ASN A 88 -14.30 -9.46 1.47
CA ASN A 88 -13.28 -8.51 1.94
C ASN A 88 -11.86 -9.06 1.81
N LEU A 89 -10.90 -8.18 1.52
CA LEU A 89 -9.46 -8.43 1.56
C LEU A 89 -8.72 -7.19 2.07
N GLN A 90 -7.82 -7.34 3.04
CA GLN A 90 -6.96 -6.24 3.49
C GLN A 90 -5.53 -6.37 2.91
N ILE A 91 -4.91 -5.26 2.53
CA ILE A 91 -3.53 -5.19 2.04
C ILE A 91 -2.80 -4.02 2.70
N ASN A 92 -1.82 -4.31 3.54
CA ASN A 92 -1.14 -3.32 4.39
C ASN A 92 0.31 -3.13 3.97
N PHE A 93 0.75 -1.88 3.86
CA PHE A 93 2.15 -1.49 3.58
C PHE A 93 2.72 -0.72 4.77
N GLY A 94 3.76 -1.27 5.39
CA GLY A 94 4.36 -0.69 6.60
C GLY A 94 5.73 -0.08 6.34
N CYS A 95 5.97 1.12 6.87
CA CYS A 95 7.33 1.64 7.04
C CYS A 95 7.55 2.17 8.46
N THR A 96 8.73 2.72 8.77
CA THR A 96 9.03 3.18 10.14
C THR A 96 8.16 4.36 10.58
N GLY A 97 7.78 5.26 9.66
CA GLY A 97 7.12 6.53 9.99
C GLY A 97 5.73 6.71 9.42
N GLY A 98 5.31 5.84 8.48
CA GLY A 98 4.03 5.95 7.77
C GLY A 98 3.96 7.09 6.76
N GLN A 99 5.10 7.53 6.19
CA GLN A 99 5.15 8.78 5.40
C GLN A 99 5.57 8.60 3.94
N HIS A 100 6.62 7.83 3.65
CA HIS A 100 7.21 7.73 2.31
C HIS A 100 6.91 6.40 1.62
N ARG A 101 7.65 5.36 2.00
CA ARG A 101 7.66 4.05 1.32
C ARG A 101 6.31 3.36 1.38
N SER A 102 5.67 3.34 2.56
CA SER A 102 4.35 2.74 2.73
C SER A 102 3.27 3.46 1.91
N VAL A 103 3.25 4.79 1.97
CA VAL A 103 2.28 5.64 1.24
C VAL A 103 2.40 5.40 -0.26
N TYR A 104 3.62 5.47 -0.79
CA TYR A 104 3.90 5.20 -2.21
C TYR A 104 3.43 3.80 -2.63
N SER A 105 3.78 2.77 -1.85
CA SER A 105 3.41 1.39 -2.16
C SER A 105 1.89 1.18 -2.16
N ALA A 106 1.18 1.74 -1.18
CA ALA A 106 -0.28 1.63 -1.10
C ALA A 106 -0.96 2.29 -2.31
N ILE A 107 -0.55 3.50 -2.70
CA ILE A 107 -1.08 4.20 -3.88
C ILE A 107 -0.85 3.39 -5.16
N LYS A 108 0.38 2.91 -5.39
CA LYS A 108 0.70 2.18 -6.63
C LYS A 108 -0.02 0.83 -6.71
N ILE A 109 -0.29 0.19 -5.57
CA ILE A 109 -1.02 -1.07 -5.54
C ILE A 109 -2.53 -0.85 -5.71
N ALA A 110 -3.09 0.22 -5.13
CA ALA A 110 -4.47 0.63 -5.40
C ALA A 110 -4.70 0.87 -6.90
N HIS A 111 -3.87 1.69 -7.54
CA HIS A 111 -3.98 1.95 -8.98
C HIS A 111 -3.85 0.68 -9.83
N PHE A 112 -2.89 -0.20 -9.49
CA PHE A 112 -2.74 -1.48 -10.19
C PHE A 112 -3.99 -2.36 -10.09
N ILE A 113 -4.58 -2.46 -8.89
CA ILE A 113 -5.77 -3.27 -8.66
C ILE A 113 -6.96 -2.67 -9.43
N GLU A 114 -7.13 -1.35 -9.38
CA GLU A 114 -8.18 -0.65 -10.13
C GLU A 114 -8.05 -0.90 -11.64
N GLU A 115 -6.86 -0.72 -12.20
CA GLU A 115 -6.58 -0.93 -13.63
C GLU A 115 -6.85 -2.38 -14.07
N LYS A 116 -6.44 -3.35 -13.26
CA LYS A 116 -6.54 -4.78 -13.61
C LYS A 116 -7.93 -5.37 -13.40
N TYR A 117 -8.63 -4.96 -12.34
CA TYR A 117 -9.87 -5.60 -11.90
C TYR A 117 -11.13 -4.77 -12.14
N GLY A 118 -11.00 -3.45 -12.24
CA GLY A 118 -12.09 -2.52 -12.53
C GLY A 118 -13.31 -2.75 -11.63
N GLU A 119 -14.49 -2.82 -12.24
CA GLU A 119 -15.80 -2.93 -11.57
C GLU A 119 -16.00 -4.23 -10.74
N LYS A 120 -15.06 -5.18 -10.78
CA LYS A 120 -15.15 -6.41 -9.96
C LYS A 120 -14.77 -6.18 -8.51
N VAL A 121 -14.02 -5.11 -8.25
CA VAL A 121 -13.50 -4.76 -6.92
C VAL A 121 -13.92 -3.35 -6.56
N GLU A 122 -14.03 -3.11 -5.27
CA GLU A 122 -14.15 -1.77 -4.67
C GLU A 122 -12.91 -1.55 -3.82
N ILE A 123 -12.26 -0.39 -3.93
CA ILE A 123 -11.01 -0.11 -3.22
C ILE A 123 -11.23 1.03 -2.23
N SER A 124 -10.82 0.79 -0.99
CA SER A 124 -10.70 1.81 0.05
C SER A 124 -9.22 2.02 0.37
N LEU A 125 -8.67 3.20 0.06
CA LEU A 125 -7.27 3.53 0.32
C LEU A 125 -7.15 4.40 1.58
N HIS A 126 -6.37 3.93 2.55
CA HIS A 126 -6.19 4.58 3.84
C HIS A 126 -4.71 4.89 4.12
N HIS A 127 -4.43 6.11 4.54
CA HIS A 127 -3.12 6.54 5.00
C HIS A 127 -3.14 6.88 6.50
N ASP A 128 -2.83 5.89 7.34
CA ASP A 128 -3.00 5.92 8.79
C ASP A 128 -2.19 7.00 9.54
N GLU A 129 -1.13 7.53 8.92
CA GLU A 129 -0.34 8.63 9.47
C GLU A 129 -0.34 9.89 8.59
N GLN A 130 -0.93 9.81 7.39
CA GLN A 130 -1.04 10.93 6.45
C GLN A 130 -2.51 11.20 6.11
N HIS A 131 -3.33 11.44 7.13
CA HIS A 131 -4.79 11.59 6.99
C HIS A 131 -5.21 12.63 5.95
N GLN A 132 -4.40 13.67 5.73
CA GLN A 132 -4.65 14.69 4.70
C GLN A 132 -4.72 14.13 3.27
N LEU A 133 -4.23 12.91 3.04
CA LEU A 133 -4.29 12.22 1.76
C LEU A 133 -5.59 11.44 1.56
N ASN A 134 -6.37 11.16 2.61
CA ASN A 134 -7.61 10.36 2.54
C ASN A 134 -8.83 11.18 2.08
N HIS A 135 -8.67 12.50 1.91
CA HIS A 135 -9.76 13.44 1.59
C HIS A 135 -9.58 14.10 0.21
N LYS A 136 -8.74 13.54 -0.64
CA LYS A 136 -8.55 13.94 -2.02
C LYS A 136 -9.16 12.91 -2.94
#